data_AF-A0A4W5QKU9-F1
#
_entry.id   AF-A0A4W5QKU9-F1
#
_cell.length_a   1.000
_cell.length_b   1.000
_cell.length_c   1.000
_cell.angle_alpha   90.00
_cell.angle_beta   90.00
_cell.angle_gamma   90.00
#
_symmetry.space_group_name_H-M   'P 1'
#
loop_
_entity.id
_entity.type
_entity.pdbx_description
1 polymer ?
#
loop_
_entity_poly.entity_id
_entity_poly.type
_entity_poly.pdbx_seq_one_letter_code
_entity_poly.pdbx_strand_id
1 'polypeptide(L)'
;MLSMEPQRRPSAESVLKHPFFWSLEKQLQFFQDVSDRIAKETSDGPIIKKLESGGQEVVRNNWMEHITAVLRKDLKNRKGAYEENSVKSLLRAIRNKKHHYHDSPAEVQETLGSIPDDFVSYFTSRFPHLLLHTYLAMRSFAEELIFQEYYPKLRES
;
A
#
# COMPACT_ATOMS: atom_id res chain seq x y z
N MET A 1 10.29 11.78 -16.30
CA MET A 1 11.59 12.49 -16.36
C MET A 1 12.09 12.66 -17.80
N LEU A 2 12.00 11.65 -18.66
CA LEU A 2 12.47 11.70 -20.05
C LEU A 2 11.39 12.10 -21.08
N SER A 3 10.41 12.93 -20.70
CA SER A 3 9.37 13.34 -21.66
C SER A 3 9.96 14.28 -22.72
N MET A 4 9.60 14.06 -23.99
CA MET A 4 9.97 14.95 -25.08
C MET A 4 9.38 16.35 -24.88
N GLU A 5 8.20 16.44 -24.25
CA GLU A 5 7.58 17.70 -23.86
C GLU A 5 8.16 18.21 -22.52
N PRO A 6 8.85 19.37 -22.50
CA PRO A 6 9.46 19.89 -21.28
C PRO A 6 8.45 20.13 -20.15
N GLN A 7 7.23 20.56 -20.50
CA GLN A 7 6.17 20.86 -19.53
C GLN A 7 5.63 19.63 -18.81
N ARG A 8 5.83 18.42 -19.37
CA ARG A 8 5.46 17.15 -18.73
C ARG A 8 6.58 16.57 -17.86
N ARG A 9 7.75 17.21 -17.82
CA ARG A 9 8.85 16.76 -16.96
C ARG A 9 8.56 17.20 -15.52
N PRO A 10 8.66 16.30 -14.54
CA PRO A 10 8.48 16.68 -13.13
C PRO A 10 9.60 17.62 -12.69
N SER A 11 9.31 18.52 -11.75
CA SER A 11 10.35 19.30 -11.07
C SER A 11 11.22 18.39 -10.21
N ALA A 12 12.43 18.84 -9.85
CA ALA A 12 13.32 18.09 -8.95
C ALA A 12 12.62 17.77 -7.61
N GLU A 13 11.87 18.72 -7.06
CA GLU A 13 11.07 18.53 -5.85
C GLU A 13 9.98 17.45 -6.02
N SER A 14 9.29 17.44 -7.16
CA SER A 14 8.33 16.38 -7.49
C SER A 14 8.98 15.01 -7.66
N VAL A 15 10.21 14.95 -8.17
CA VAL A 15 10.95 13.69 -8.31
C VAL A 15 11.32 13.13 -6.93
N LEU A 16 11.75 13.97 -5.98
CA LEU A 16 12.09 13.54 -4.62
C LEU A 16 10.90 12.99 -3.83
N LYS A 17 9.66 13.39 -4.20
CA LYS A 17 8.43 12.83 -3.62
C LYS A 17 8.05 11.46 -4.20
N HIS A 18 8.69 11.00 -5.29
CA HIS A 18 8.38 9.71 -5.89
C HIS A 18 8.71 8.54 -4.94
N PRO A 19 7.88 7.48 -4.86
CA PRO A 19 8.09 6.35 -3.94
C PRO A 19 9.43 5.64 -4.07
N PHE A 20 10.09 5.74 -5.23
CA PHE A 20 11.45 5.24 -5.45
C PHE A 20 12.47 5.76 -4.42
N PHE A 21 12.28 6.98 -3.90
CA PHE A 21 13.20 7.59 -2.94
C PHE A 21 12.74 7.43 -1.48
N TRP A 22 11.65 6.72 -1.22
CA TRP A 22 11.12 6.59 0.14
C TRP A 22 11.90 5.52 0.91
N SER A 23 12.19 5.82 2.18
CA SER A 23 12.63 4.82 3.15
C SER A 23 11.56 3.73 3.33
N LEU A 24 11.98 2.55 3.79
CA LEU A 24 11.08 1.44 4.08
C LEU A 24 10.03 1.82 5.14
N GLU A 25 10.43 2.58 6.16
CA GLU A 25 9.53 3.19 7.13
C GLU A 25 8.46 4.05 6.46
N LYS A 26 8.85 4.94 5.54
CA LYS A 26 7.90 5.81 4.82
C LYS A 26 6.95 5.02 3.91
N GLN A 27 7.43 3.96 3.28
CA GLN A 27 6.58 3.05 2.50
C GLN A 27 5.53 2.36 3.39
N LEU A 28 5.95 1.88 4.58
CA LEU A 28 5.04 1.27 5.54
C LEU A 28 4.04 2.27 6.11
N GLN A 29 4.46 3.52 6.37
CA GLN A 29 3.57 4.58 6.81
C GLN A 29 2.53 4.92 5.75
N PHE A 30 2.95 5.03 4.48
CA PHE A 30 2.04 5.25 3.37
C PHE A 30 0.95 4.17 3.27
N PHE A 31 1.31 2.89 3.39
CA PHE A 31 0.32 1.81 3.36
C PHE A 31 -0.68 1.89 4.51
N GLN A 32 -0.24 2.28 5.71
CA GLN A 32 -1.15 2.46 6.84
C GLN A 32 -2.12 3.62 6.62
N ASP A 33 -1.60 4.78 6.21
CA ASP A 33 -2.40 5.98 6.00
C ASP A 33 -3.47 5.75 4.92
N VAL A 34 -3.10 5.08 3.83
CA VAL A 34 -4.06 4.68 2.80
C VAL A 34 -5.08 3.70 3.35
N SER A 35 -4.65 2.66 4.07
CA SER A 35 -5.55 1.68 4.68
C SER A 35 -6.56 2.34 5.63
N ASP A 36 -6.12 3.28 6.46
CA ASP A 36 -6.98 3.98 7.42
C ASP A 36 -7.95 4.94 6.69
N ARG A 37 -7.51 5.58 5.60
CA ARG A 37 -8.34 6.44 4.77
C ARG A 37 -9.44 5.68 4.03
N ILE A 38 -9.13 4.52 3.45
CA ILE A 38 -10.10 3.70 2.69
C ILE A 38 -11.04 2.89 3.59
N ALA A 39 -10.71 2.71 4.87
CA ALA A 39 -11.59 2.07 5.84
C ALA A 39 -12.87 2.88 6.10
N LYS A 40 -12.81 4.20 5.92
CA LYS A 40 -13.94 5.13 6.07
C LYS A 40 -14.73 5.36 4.77
N GLU A 41 -14.22 4.84 3.65
CA GLU A 41 -14.82 5.01 2.33
C GLU A 41 -15.91 3.98 2.06
N THR A 42 -16.96 4.38 1.34
CA THR A 42 -18.01 3.46 0.88
C THR A 42 -17.45 2.48 -0.16
N SER A 43 -18.04 1.28 -0.26
CA SER A 43 -17.57 0.25 -1.20
C SER A 43 -17.60 0.71 -2.67
N ASP A 44 -18.52 1.61 -3.02
CA ASP A 44 -18.65 2.20 -4.36
C ASP A 44 -18.00 3.58 -4.50
N GLY A 45 -17.26 4.01 -3.48
CA GLY A 45 -16.59 5.30 -3.44
C GLY A 45 -15.51 5.43 -4.53
N PRO A 46 -15.24 6.66 -5.00
CA PRO A 46 -14.28 6.89 -6.09
C PRO A 46 -12.86 6.41 -5.74
N ILE A 47 -12.46 6.48 -4.47
CA ILE A 47 -11.15 6.00 -4.00
C ILE A 47 -11.04 4.48 -4.14
N ILE A 48 -12.06 3.73 -3.71
CA ILE A 48 -12.07 2.27 -3.83
C ILE A 48 -12.05 1.86 -5.29
N LYS A 49 -12.87 2.47 -6.14
CA LYS A 49 -12.90 2.19 -7.58
C LYS A 49 -11.55 2.43 -8.24
N LYS A 50 -10.84 3.51 -7.90
CA LYS A 50 -9.49 3.77 -8.40
C LYS A 50 -8.47 2.77 -7.88
N LEU A 51 -8.56 2.39 -6.61
CA LEU A 51 -7.63 1.45 -5.99
C LEU A 51 -7.78 0.03 -6.55
N GLU A 52 -9.00 -0.41 -6.84
CA GLU A 52 -9.27 -1.76 -7.37
C GLU A 52 -9.16 -1.83 -8.90
N SER A 53 -9.17 -0.71 -9.61
CA SER A 53 -8.96 -0.67 -11.06
C SER A 53 -7.54 -1.15 -11.42
N GLY A 54 -7.42 -2.32 -12.06
CA GLY A 54 -6.13 -2.98 -12.32
C GLY A 54 -5.56 -3.72 -11.11
N GLY A 55 -6.31 -3.81 -10.00
CA GLY A 55 -5.85 -4.43 -8.76
C GLY A 55 -5.59 -5.94 -8.86
N GLN A 56 -6.23 -6.64 -9.80
CA GLN A 56 -6.04 -8.09 -10.01
C GLN A 56 -4.59 -8.47 -10.29
N GLU A 57 -3.87 -7.69 -11.11
CA GLU A 57 -2.44 -7.95 -11.38
C GLU A 57 -1.58 -7.70 -10.15
N VAL A 58 -1.94 -6.69 -9.35
CA VAL A 58 -1.23 -6.29 -8.13
C VAL A 58 -1.32 -7.37 -7.06
N VAL A 59 -2.53 -7.93 -6.85
CA VAL A 59 -2.77 -9.03 -5.89
C VAL A 59 -2.46 -10.40 -6.48
N ARG A 60 -2.02 -10.46 -7.75
CA ARG A 60 -1.69 -11.69 -8.48
C ARG A 60 -2.86 -12.69 -8.46
N ASN A 61 -4.05 -12.18 -8.78
CA ASN A 61 -5.36 -12.83 -8.70
C ASN A 61 -5.82 -13.21 -7.29
N ASN A 62 -4.94 -13.76 -6.44
CA ASN A 62 -5.25 -14.15 -5.07
C ASN A 62 -4.05 -13.90 -4.15
N TRP A 63 -4.03 -12.77 -3.43
CA TRP A 63 -2.85 -12.42 -2.62
C TRP A 63 -2.63 -13.39 -1.44
N MET A 64 -3.68 -14.07 -0.96
CA MET A 64 -3.51 -15.06 0.11
C MET A 64 -2.65 -16.23 -0.33
N GLU A 65 -2.65 -16.59 -1.62
CA GLU A 65 -1.83 -17.67 -2.16
C GLU A 65 -0.33 -17.31 -2.21
N HIS A 66 0.00 -16.02 -2.26
CA HIS A 66 1.36 -15.52 -2.41
C HIS A 66 2.02 -15.11 -1.09
N ILE A 67 1.29 -15.18 0.03
CA ILE A 67 1.85 -15.09 1.37
C ILE A 67 2.15 -16.48 1.95
N THR A 68 3.06 -16.50 2.93
CA THR A 68 3.46 -17.71 3.65
C THR A 68 2.29 -18.38 4.35
N ALA A 69 2.33 -19.72 4.43
CA ALA A 69 1.27 -20.52 5.04
C ALA A 69 0.96 -20.13 6.49
N VAL A 70 1.98 -19.77 7.28
CA VAL A 70 1.84 -19.33 8.67
C VAL A 70 0.98 -18.06 8.75
N LEU A 71 1.34 -17.02 8.00
CA LEU A 71 0.57 -15.78 7.91
C LEU A 71 -0.85 -16.01 7.37
N ARG A 72 -1.00 -16.85 6.33
CA ARG A 72 -2.32 -17.18 5.77
C ARG A 72 -3.24 -17.81 6.81
N LYS A 73 -2.72 -18.77 7.59
CA LYS A 73 -3.46 -19.44 8.66
C LYS A 73 -3.91 -18.44 9.73
N ASP A 74 -3.01 -17.55 10.14
CA ASP A 74 -3.30 -16.50 11.11
C ASP A 74 -4.42 -15.55 10.63
N LEU A 75 -4.35 -15.09 9.38
CA LEU A 75 -5.38 -14.22 8.79
C LEU A 75 -6.73 -14.91 8.63
N LYS A 76 -6.75 -16.22 8.34
CA LYS A 76 -7.97 -17.04 8.20
C LYS A 76 -8.73 -17.25 9.51
N ASN A 77 -8.13 -16.98 10.67
CA ASN A 77 -8.82 -17.04 11.96
C ASN A 77 -10.02 -16.07 12.01
N ARG A 78 -10.00 -14.98 11.22
CA ARG A 78 -11.12 -14.06 11.05
C ARG A 78 -11.80 -14.31 9.69
N LYS A 79 -12.64 -15.35 9.62
CA LYS A 79 -13.37 -15.72 8.40
C LYS A 79 -14.16 -14.55 7.83
N GLY A 80 -14.09 -14.34 6.51
CA GLY A 80 -14.80 -13.27 5.80
C GLY A 80 -14.23 -11.86 6.01
N ALA A 81 -13.12 -11.71 6.75
CA ALA A 81 -12.53 -10.40 7.00
C ALA A 81 -11.69 -9.87 5.82
N TYR A 82 -11.34 -10.72 4.85
CA TYR A 82 -10.36 -10.37 3.83
C TYR A 82 -10.79 -10.98 2.50
N GLU A 83 -11.00 -10.13 1.50
CA GLU A 83 -11.23 -10.55 0.13
C GLU A 83 -9.89 -10.84 -0.55
N GLU A 84 -9.77 -12.04 -1.10
CA GLU A 84 -8.52 -12.59 -1.67
C GLU A 84 -8.05 -11.84 -2.93
N ASN A 85 -8.97 -11.15 -3.61
CA ASN A 85 -8.73 -10.51 -4.90
C ASN A 85 -8.75 -8.97 -4.80
N SER A 86 -8.68 -8.42 -3.59
CA SER A 86 -8.83 -6.97 -3.32
C SER A 86 -7.53 -6.36 -2.80
N VAL A 87 -7.11 -5.26 -3.43
CA VAL A 87 -5.97 -4.44 -2.98
C VAL A 87 -6.29 -3.80 -1.62
N LYS A 88 -7.53 -3.32 -1.41
CA LYS A 88 -7.99 -2.81 -0.11
C LYS A 88 -7.83 -3.85 1.00
N SER A 89 -8.20 -5.10 0.75
CA SER A 89 -8.09 -6.17 1.73
C SER A 89 -6.64 -6.53 2.06
N LEU A 90 -5.75 -6.49 1.06
CA LEU A 90 -4.31 -6.66 1.27
C LEU A 90 -3.73 -5.53 2.14
N LEU A 91 -4.01 -4.26 1.81
CA LEU A 91 -3.56 -3.10 2.62
C LEU A 91 -4.09 -3.17 4.07
N ARG A 92 -5.35 -3.58 4.24
CA ARG A 92 -5.95 -3.81 5.55
C ARG A 92 -5.24 -4.91 6.33
N ALA A 93 -4.83 -6.00 5.67
CA ALA A 93 -4.07 -7.07 6.31
C ALA A 93 -2.69 -6.57 6.77
N ILE A 94 -1.97 -5.80 5.94
CA ILE A 94 -0.69 -5.17 6.26
C ILE A 94 -0.84 -4.28 7.50
N ARG A 95 -1.81 -3.36 7.49
CA ARG A 95 -2.09 -2.45 8.61
C ARG A 95 -2.43 -3.22 9.89
N ASN A 96 -3.30 -4.23 9.80
CA ASN A 96 -3.71 -5.04 10.96
C ASN A 96 -2.54 -5.84 11.56
N LYS A 97 -1.70 -6.44 10.72
CA LYS A 97 -0.54 -7.21 11.18
C LYS A 97 0.55 -6.32 11.75
N LYS A 98 0.74 -5.10 11.24
CA LYS A 98 1.62 -4.11 11.86
C LYS A 98 1.08 -3.71 13.25
N HIS A 99 -0.19 -3.35 13.35
CA HIS A 99 -0.81 -2.89 14.60
C HIS A 99 -0.77 -3.96 15.72
N HIS A 100 -0.98 -5.22 15.36
CA HIS A 100 -0.96 -6.35 16.29
C HIS A 100 0.32 -7.19 16.18
N TYR A 101 1.44 -6.58 15.80
CA TYR A 101 2.68 -7.32 15.56
C TYR A 101 3.17 -8.03 16.84
N HIS A 102 3.25 -7.32 17.96
CA HIS A 102 3.69 -7.88 19.24
C HIS A 102 2.74 -8.92 19.83
N ASP A 103 1.45 -8.87 19.49
CA ASP A 103 0.45 -9.86 19.90
C ASP A 103 0.40 -11.08 18.97
N SER A 104 1.11 -11.05 17.83
CA SER A 104 1.08 -12.13 16.85
C SER A 104 1.94 -13.32 17.31
N PRO A 105 1.61 -14.56 16.91
CA PRO A 105 2.43 -15.73 17.22
C PRO A 105 3.89 -15.55 16.79
N ALA A 106 4.84 -16.15 17.52
CA ALA A 106 6.28 -16.04 17.23
C ALA A 106 6.63 -16.45 15.79
N GLU A 107 6.02 -17.54 15.29
CA GLU A 107 6.21 -18.00 13.90
C GLU A 107 5.77 -16.94 12.86
N VAL A 108 4.72 -16.16 13.16
CA VAL A 108 4.25 -15.07 12.30
C VAL A 108 5.22 -13.90 12.34
N GLN A 109 5.72 -13.53 13.53
CA GLN A 109 6.70 -12.46 13.69
C GLN A 109 8.03 -12.79 12.98
N GLU A 110 8.51 -14.02 13.12
CA GLU A 110 9.72 -14.52 12.44
C GLU A 110 9.56 -14.46 10.91
N THR A 111 8.39 -14.86 10.42
CA THR A 111 8.10 -14.84 8.99
C THR A 111 8.01 -13.43 8.41
N LEU A 112 7.44 -12.49 9.17
CA LEU A 112 7.31 -11.09 8.76
C LEU A 112 8.60 -10.29 8.97
N GLY A 113 9.48 -10.75 9.86
CA GLY A 113 10.71 -10.05 10.25
C GLY A 113 10.45 -8.80 11.10
N SER A 114 11.50 -8.03 11.33
CA SER A 114 11.46 -6.82 12.16
C SER A 114 10.70 -5.65 11.50
N ILE A 115 10.09 -4.79 12.32
CA ILE A 115 9.44 -3.55 11.87
C ILE A 115 10.46 -2.40 11.92
N PRO A 116 10.51 -1.50 10.91
CA PRO A 116 9.64 -1.47 9.73
C PRO A 116 10.18 -2.23 8.51
N ASP A 117 11.49 -2.49 8.46
CA ASP A 117 12.23 -2.79 7.22
C ASP A 117 11.93 -4.18 6.65
N ASP A 118 12.09 -5.24 7.44
CA ASP A 118 11.81 -6.60 6.96
C ASP A 118 10.31 -6.77 6.71
N PHE A 119 9.48 -6.19 7.59
CA PHE A 119 8.03 -6.26 7.50
C PHE A 119 7.51 -5.70 6.18
N VAL A 120 7.93 -4.49 5.78
CA VAL A 120 7.48 -3.93 4.51
C VAL A 120 8.10 -4.67 3.32
N SER A 121 9.37 -5.08 3.44
CA SER A 121 10.08 -5.82 2.40
C SER A 121 9.42 -7.18 2.12
N TYR A 122 8.87 -7.83 3.14
CA TYR A 122 8.08 -9.06 3.00
C TYR A 122 6.94 -8.89 1.98
N PHE A 123 6.19 -7.79 2.06
CA PHE A 123 5.06 -7.52 1.17
C PHE A 123 5.52 -6.99 -0.20
N THR A 124 6.44 -6.04 -0.24
CA THR A 124 6.88 -5.43 -1.52
C THR A 124 7.67 -6.41 -2.39
N SER A 125 8.40 -7.36 -1.81
CA SER A 125 9.04 -8.46 -2.57
C SER A 125 8.03 -9.42 -3.20
N ARG A 126 6.88 -9.65 -2.57
CA ARG A 126 5.82 -10.57 -3.05
C ARG A 126 4.83 -9.88 -3.99
N PHE A 127 4.62 -8.58 -3.78
CA PHE A 127 3.71 -7.72 -4.54
C PHE A 127 4.46 -6.49 -5.05
N PRO A 128 5.35 -6.64 -6.06
CA PRO A 128 6.25 -5.58 -6.50
C PRO A 128 5.53 -4.33 -7.05
N HIS A 129 4.30 -4.50 -7.55
CA HIS A 129 3.50 -3.40 -8.07
C HIS A 129 2.68 -2.68 -6.99
N LEU A 130 2.58 -3.20 -5.77
CA LEU A 130 1.66 -2.70 -4.75
C LEU A 130 1.91 -1.23 -4.41
N LEU A 131 3.16 -0.87 -4.10
CA LEU A 131 3.50 0.50 -3.70
C LEU A 131 3.18 1.51 -4.81
N LEU A 132 3.65 1.23 -6.03
CA LEU A 132 3.47 2.13 -7.17
C LEU A 132 2.00 2.24 -7.56
N HIS A 133 1.28 1.11 -7.58
CA HIS A 133 -0.15 1.07 -7.85
C HIS A 133 -0.94 1.90 -6.85
N THR A 134 -0.75 1.66 -5.55
CA THR A 134 -1.41 2.43 -4.49
C THR A 134 -1.07 3.91 -4.58
N TYR A 135 0.20 4.25 -4.83
CA TYR A 135 0.62 5.64 -5.03
C TYR A 135 -0.09 6.32 -6.21
N LEU A 136 -0.23 5.64 -7.35
CA LEU A 136 -0.92 6.19 -8.51
C LEU A 136 -2.43 6.31 -8.27
N ALA A 137 -3.05 5.33 -7.62
CA ALA A 137 -4.47 5.34 -7.29
C ALA A 137 -4.84 6.50 -6.34
N MET A 138 -3.97 6.78 -5.36
CA MET A 138 -4.20 7.83 -4.37
C MET A 138 -3.83 9.24 -4.87
N ARG A 139 -3.16 9.36 -6.03
CA ARG A 139 -2.70 10.65 -6.57
C ARG A 139 -3.82 11.67 -6.78
N SER A 140 -5.04 11.24 -7.14
CA SER A 140 -6.19 12.14 -7.31
C SER A 140 -6.77 12.67 -5.99
N PHE A 141 -6.28 12.18 -4.87
CA PHE A 141 -6.69 12.57 -3.52
C PHE A 141 -5.53 13.23 -2.76
N ALA A 142 -4.46 13.60 -3.47
CA ALA A 142 -3.21 14.14 -2.90
C ALA A 142 -3.40 15.45 -2.12
N GLU A 143 -4.51 16.17 -2.32
CA GLU A 143 -4.84 17.41 -1.59
C GLU A 143 -5.26 17.16 -0.14
N GLU A 144 -5.75 15.95 0.18
CA GLU A 144 -6.11 15.60 1.54
C GLU A 144 -4.90 15.69 2.47
N LEU A 145 -5.10 16.24 3.68
CA LEU A 145 -4.02 16.50 4.64
C LEU A 145 -3.12 15.29 4.91
N ILE A 146 -3.72 14.10 5.00
CA ILE A 146 -2.99 12.83 5.24
C ILE A 146 -2.02 12.48 4.10
N PHE A 147 -2.25 12.99 2.88
CA PHE A 147 -1.45 12.65 1.71
C PHE A 147 -0.40 13.69 1.32
N GLN A 148 -0.41 14.88 1.92
CA GLN A 148 0.48 15.98 1.55
C GLN A 148 1.97 15.66 1.71
N GLU A 149 2.33 14.76 2.62
CA GLU A 149 3.74 14.36 2.81
C GLU A 149 4.27 13.43 1.71
N TYR A 150 3.38 12.78 0.96
CA TYR A 150 3.70 11.79 -0.07
C TYR A 150 3.70 12.37 -1.48
N TYR A 151 2.90 13.40 -1.75
CA TYR A 151 2.76 13.99 -3.08
C TYR A 151 3.38 15.39 -3.15
N PRO A 152 3.85 15.82 -4.33
CA PRO A 152 4.21 17.22 -4.53
C PRO A 152 2.96 18.10 -4.45
N LYS A 153 3.12 19.32 -3.93
CA LYS A 153 2.07 20.34 -4.01
C LYS A 153 1.73 20.58 -5.48
N LEU A 154 0.45 20.56 -5.81
CA LEU A 154 -0.01 20.99 -7.12
C LEU A 154 0.38 22.45 -7.28
N ARG A 155 1.07 22.79 -8.38
CA ARG A 155 1.35 24.20 -8.70
C ARG A 155 0.00 24.86 -8.95
N GLU A 156 -0.36 25.82 -8.10
CA GLU A 156 -1.43 26.77 -8.41
C GLU A 156 -1.04 27.47 -9.73
N SER A 157 -1.91 27.37 -10.72
CA SER A 157 -1.77 28.01 -12.03
C SER A 157 -2.10 29.49 -11.97
#